data_AF-A0A9X9M7S1-F1
#
_entry.id   AF-A0A9X9M7S1-F1
#
_cell.length_a   1.000
_cell.length_b   1.000
_cell.length_c   1.000
_cell.angle_alpha   90.00
_cell.angle_beta   90.00
_cell.angle_gamma   90.00
#
_symmetry.space_group_name_H-M   'P 1'
#
loop_
_entity.id
_entity.type
_entity.pdbx_description
1 polymer ?
#
loop_
_entity_poly.entity_id
_entity_poly.type
_entity_poly.pdbx_seq_one_letter_code
_entity_poly.pdbx_strand_id
1 'polypeptide(L)'
;MDILALCLFSGNYSISEVAKFLNPENKNYYFHGQFSVDTGAMAVLALTCVKSKTRGQKQIDRKDIENINNYTESLINKILSQKTENGLLGNIYSTGEAMQ
;
A
#
# COMPACT_ATOMS: atom_id res chain seq x y z
N MET A 1 -4.03 -7.92 2.97
CA MET A 1 -5.23 -8.06 3.81
C MET A 1 -4.89 -7.92 5.30
N ASP A 2 -3.97 -8.73 5.84
CA ASP A 2 -3.73 -8.82 7.29
C ASP A 2 -3.41 -7.48 7.98
N ILE A 3 -2.49 -6.69 7.42
CA ILE A 3 -2.11 -5.37 7.98
C ILE A 3 -3.30 -4.40 8.03
N LEU A 4 -4.14 -4.39 6.99
CA LEU A 4 -5.33 -3.54 6.96
C LEU A 4 -6.31 -3.95 8.06
N ALA A 5 -6.58 -5.25 8.20
CA ALA A 5 -7.44 -5.77 9.26
C ALA A 5 -6.90 -5.46 10.65
N LEU A 6 -5.61 -5.75 10.91
CA LEU A 6 -4.95 -5.43 12.18
C LEU A 6 -5.03 -3.93 12.49
N CYS A 7 -4.83 -3.07 11.49
CA CYS A 7 -4.94 -1.62 11.67
C CYS A 7 -6.37 -1.15 12.00
N LEU A 8 -7.38 -1.67 11.28
CA LEU A 8 -8.79 -1.28 11.49
C LEU A 8 -9.31 -1.72 12.86
N PHE A 9 -8.93 -2.92 13.31
CA PHE A 9 -9.41 -3.51 14.55
C PHE A 9 -8.47 -3.30 15.75
N SER A 10 -7.51 -2.38 15.63
CA SER A 10 -6.54 -2.07 16.70
C SER A 10 -5.77 -3.30 17.21
N GLY A 11 -5.50 -4.24 16.30
CA GLY A 11 -4.62 -5.38 16.54
C GLY A 11 -3.18 -4.93 16.72
N ASN A 12 -2.35 -5.83 17.26
CA ASN A 12 -0.94 -5.55 17.47
C ASN A 12 -0.14 -5.82 16.17
N TYR A 13 0.67 -4.85 15.75
CA TYR A 13 1.58 -4.97 14.61
C TYR A 13 2.75 -4.00 14.76
N SER A 14 3.89 -4.35 14.17
CA SER A 14 5.07 -3.48 14.14
C SER A 14 5.06 -2.59 12.90
N ILE A 15 5.22 -1.28 13.10
CA ILE A 15 5.29 -0.31 12.00
C ILE A 15 6.56 -0.52 11.16
N SER A 16 7.67 -0.90 11.79
CA SER A 16 8.91 -1.18 11.06
C SER A 16 8.80 -2.44 10.19
N GLU A 17 8.04 -3.45 10.64
CA GLU A 17 7.73 -4.62 9.81
C GLU A 17 6.80 -4.25 8.66
N VAL A 18 5.77 -3.42 8.89
CA VAL A 18 4.91 -2.89 7.83
C VAL A 18 5.72 -2.17 6.77
N ALA A 19 6.61 -1.25 7.16
CA ALA A 19 7.48 -0.52 6.24
C ALA A 19 8.39 -1.49 5.46
N LYS A 20 8.96 -2.49 6.12
CA LYS A 20 9.79 -3.51 5.45
C LYS A 20 9.01 -4.32 4.42
N PHE A 21 7.82 -4.84 4.79
CA PHE A 21 7.06 -5.74 3.93
C PHE A 21 6.36 -5.03 2.78
N LEU A 22 5.85 -3.81 3.02
CA LEU A 22 5.11 -3.04 2.03
C LEU A 22 5.98 -2.10 1.18
N ASN A 23 7.31 -2.20 1.28
CA ASN A 23 8.24 -1.48 0.41
C ASN A 23 7.89 -1.72 -1.08
N PRO A 24 7.65 -0.66 -1.89
CA PRO A 24 7.20 -0.75 -3.29
C PRO A 24 8.12 -1.54 -4.24
N GLU A 25 9.39 -1.72 -3.86
CA GLU A 25 10.37 -2.49 -4.63
C GLU A 25 10.39 -3.98 -4.25
N ASN A 26 9.51 -4.40 -3.33
CA ASN A 26 9.34 -5.80 -2.99
C ASN A 26 8.85 -6.59 -4.21
N LYS A 27 9.59 -7.65 -4.57
CA LYS A 27 9.26 -8.56 -5.67
C LYS A 27 7.84 -9.14 -5.60
N ASN A 28 7.26 -9.22 -4.41
CA ASN A 28 5.92 -9.75 -4.21
C ASN A 28 4.81 -8.87 -4.81
N TYR A 29 5.10 -7.62 -5.20
CA TYR A 29 4.18 -6.80 -5.99
C TYR A 29 4.12 -7.19 -7.46
N TYR A 30 4.99 -8.09 -7.92
CA TYR A 30 5.12 -8.44 -9.32
C TYR A 30 4.81 -9.92 -9.55
N PHE A 31 3.94 -10.19 -10.50
CA PHE A 31 3.61 -11.53 -10.97
C PHE A 31 3.97 -11.65 -12.45
N HIS A 32 4.83 -12.61 -12.79
CA HIS A 32 5.42 -12.75 -14.13
C HIS A 32 6.06 -11.46 -14.68
N GLY A 33 6.66 -10.65 -13.81
CA GLY A 33 7.31 -9.39 -14.18
C GLY A 33 6.35 -8.21 -14.35
N GLN A 34 5.04 -8.42 -14.24
CA GLN A 34 4.04 -7.36 -14.27
C GLN A 34 3.61 -6.96 -12.86
N PHE A 35 3.49 -5.65 -12.62
CA PHE A 35 2.96 -5.14 -11.36
C PHE A 35 1.50 -5.55 -11.16
N SER A 36 1.19 -6.16 -10.02
CA SER A 36 -0.18 -6.52 -9.64
C SER A 36 -0.90 -5.31 -9.06
N VAL A 37 -1.86 -4.78 -9.82
CA VAL A 37 -2.68 -3.64 -9.38
C VAL A 37 -3.48 -3.97 -8.13
N ASP A 38 -4.07 -5.17 -8.04
CA ASP A 38 -4.80 -5.64 -6.85
C ASP A 38 -3.89 -5.64 -5.61
N THR A 39 -2.68 -6.20 -5.72
CA THR A 39 -1.75 -6.23 -4.59
C THR A 39 -1.32 -4.82 -4.17
N GLY A 40 -1.05 -3.95 -5.15
CA GLY A 40 -0.70 -2.56 -4.93
C GLY A 40 -1.83 -1.77 -4.25
N ALA A 41 -3.07 -1.93 -4.72
CA ALA A 41 -4.24 -1.25 -4.19
C ALA A 41 -4.50 -1.63 -2.73
N MET A 42 -4.54 -2.94 -2.42
CA MET A 42 -4.63 -3.42 -1.03
C MET A 42 -3.50 -2.88 -0.14
N ALA A 43 -2.27 -2.77 -0.65
CA ALA A 43 -1.16 -2.21 0.10
C ALA A 43 -1.32 -0.70 0.36
N VAL A 44 -1.80 0.06 -0.62
CA VAL A 44 -2.13 1.48 -0.45
C VAL A 44 -3.18 1.68 0.64
N LEU A 45 -4.25 0.86 0.66
CA LEU A 45 -5.26 0.91 1.71
C LEU A 45 -4.68 0.59 3.10
N ALA A 46 -3.83 -0.44 3.19
CA ALA A 46 -3.17 -0.82 4.44
C ALA A 46 -2.25 0.29 4.96
N LEU A 47 -1.37 0.84 4.10
CA LEU A 47 -0.47 1.94 4.44
C LEU A 47 -1.24 3.20 4.86
N THR A 48 -2.35 3.50 4.18
CA THR A 48 -3.22 4.64 4.50
C THR A 48 -3.88 4.47 5.87
N CYS A 49 -4.36 3.27 6.20
CA CYS A 49 -4.88 2.99 7.54
C CYS A 49 -3.80 3.21 8.60
N VAL A 50 -2.62 2.63 8.42
CA VAL A 50 -1.51 2.74 9.38
C VAL A 50 -1.14 4.21 9.59
N LYS A 51 -0.95 4.97 8.50
CA LYS A 51 -0.70 6.42 8.54
C LYS A 51 -1.75 7.19 9.34
N SER A 52 -3.02 6.84 9.19
CA SER A 52 -4.12 7.49 9.93
C SER A 52 -4.02 7.23 11.44
N LYS A 53 -3.73 5.98 11.84
CA LYS A 53 -3.62 5.58 13.26
C LYS A 53 -2.33 6.05 13.94
N THR A 54 -1.26 6.28 13.19
CA THR A 54 0.04 6.74 13.70
C THR A 54 0.14 8.26 13.82
N ARG A 55 -0.81 9.01 13.25
CA ARG A 55 -0.84 10.48 13.29
C ARG A 55 -0.87 10.98 14.74
N GLY A 56 0.22 11.62 15.18
CA GLY A 56 0.35 12.24 16.51
C GLY A 56 0.99 11.35 17.59
N GLN A 57 1.36 10.11 17.27
CA GLN A 57 2.11 9.27 18.21
C GLN A 57 3.58 9.73 18.27
N LYS A 58 4.05 10.12 19.46
CA LYS A 58 5.41 10.67 19.68
C LYS A 58 6.52 9.61 19.71
N GLN A 59 6.17 8.32 19.86
CA GLN A 59 7.12 7.22 20.10
C GLN A 59 7.47 6.40 18.84
N ILE A 60 6.91 6.74 17.68
CA ILE A 60 7.20 6.03 16.43
C ILE A 60 8.44 6.65 15.80
N ASP A 61 9.30 5.80 15.22
CA ASP A 61 10.41 6.27 14.39
C ASP A 61 9.87 7.13 13.24
N ARG A 62 10.28 8.40 13.22
CA ARG A 62 9.88 9.37 12.19
C ARG A 62 10.22 8.86 10.79
N LYS A 63 11.30 8.09 10.67
CA LYS A 63 11.75 7.51 9.41
C LYS A 63 10.76 6.49 8.85
N ASP A 64 10.16 5.66 9.70
CA ASP A 64 9.18 4.66 9.25
C ASP A 64 7.88 5.32 8.78
N ILE A 65 7.45 6.41 9.43
CA ILE A 65 6.29 7.19 8.99
C ILE A 65 6.58 7.88 7.65
N GLU A 66 7.78 8.44 7.48
CA GLU A 66 8.20 9.05 6.23
C GLU A 66 8.25 8.01 5.10
N ASN A 67 8.82 6.83 5.38
CA ASN A 67 8.82 5.70 4.45
C ASN A 67 7.40 5.31 4.04
N ILE A 68 6.47 5.16 4.99
CA ILE A 68 5.06 4.83 4.69
C ILE A 68 4.44 5.83 3.72
N ASN A 69 4.67 7.14 3.91
CA ASN A 69 4.17 8.16 2.99
C ASN A 69 4.74 8.00 1.59
N ASN A 70 6.07 7.86 1.48
CA ASN A 70 6.75 7.70 0.21
C ASN A 70 6.34 6.40 -0.50
N TYR A 71 6.07 5.34 0.27
CA TYR A 71 5.61 4.05 -0.25
C TYR A 71 4.20 4.14 -0.80
N THR A 72 3.29 4.82 -0.07
CA THR A 72 1.94 5.08 -0.58
C THR A 72 1.99 5.83 -1.91
N GLU A 73 2.77 6.91 -2.01
CA GLU A 73 2.89 7.68 -3.25
C GLU A 73 3.51 6.86 -4.41
N SER A 74 4.58 6.11 -4.13
CA SER A 74 5.22 5.24 -5.12
C SER A 74 4.25 4.17 -5.65
N LEU A 75 3.47 3.53 -4.78
CA LEU A 75 2.48 2.53 -5.19
C LEU A 75 1.34 3.13 -5.99
N ILE A 76 0.84 4.32 -5.62
CA ILE A 76 -0.16 5.05 -6.41
C ILE A 76 0.39 5.32 -7.82
N ASN A 77 1.63 5.80 -7.94
CA ASN A 77 2.26 6.05 -9.23
C ASN A 77 2.41 4.75 -10.06
N LYS A 78 2.77 3.63 -9.42
CA LYS A 78 2.82 2.31 -10.09
C LYS A 78 1.43 1.87 -10.55
N ILE A 79 0.38 2.05 -9.75
CA ILE A 79 -1.02 1.75 -10.15
C ILE A 79 -1.45 2.61 -11.34
N LEU A 80 -1.21 3.92 -11.29
CA LEU A 80 -1.56 4.85 -12.37
C LEU A 80 -0.79 4.56 -13.66
N SER A 81 0.44 4.05 -13.56
CA SER A 81 1.22 3.61 -14.74
C SER A 81 0.61 2.39 -15.46
N GLN A 82 -0.24 1.63 -14.77
CA GLN A 82 -0.98 0.49 -15.36
C GLN A 82 -2.31 0.93 -15.98
N LYS A 83 -2.59 2.24 -16.07
CA LYS A 83 -3.82 2.73 -16.68
C LYS A 83 -3.83 2.44 -18.18
N THR A 84 -4.89 1.79 -18.65
CA THR A 84 -5.12 1.49 -20.06
C THR A 84 -5.75 2.69 -20.78
N GLU A 85 -5.72 2.68 -22.13
CA GLU A 85 -6.32 3.74 -22.95
C GLU A 85 -7.83 3.93 -22.69
N ASN A 86 -8.55 2.85 -22.41
CA ASN A 86 -9.97 2.88 -22.06
C ASN A 86 -10.24 3.24 -20.59
N GLY A 87 -9.20 3.59 -19.81
CA GLY A 87 -9.32 4.13 -18.47
C GLY A 87 -9.36 3.11 -17.34
N LEU A 88 -9.20 1.81 -17.62
CA LEU A 88 -9.06 0.79 -16.59
C LEU A 88 -7.72 0.94 -15.87
N LEU A 89 -7.66 0.58 -14.59
CA LEU A 89 -6.43 0.53 -13.80
C LEU A 89 -5.99 -0.93 -13.72
N GLY A 90 -5.03 -1.32 -14.56
CA GLY A 90 -4.69 -2.73 -14.79
C GLY A 90 -5.71 -3.40 -15.71
N ASN A 91 -6.68 -4.12 -15.14
CA ASN A 91 -7.74 -4.79 -15.86
C ASN A 91 -9.13 -4.56 -15.20
N ILE A 92 -10.18 -5.16 -15.77
CA ILE A 92 -11.56 -4.97 -15.27
C ILE A 92 -11.78 -5.50 -13.85
N TYR A 93 -11.03 -6.52 -13.43
CA TYR A 93 -11.15 -7.13 -12.10
C TYR A 93 -10.39 -6.33 -11.03
N SER A 94 -9.29 -5.67 -11.40
CA SER A 94 -8.47 -4.87 -10.48
C SER A 94 -8.92 -3.42 -10.35
N THR A 95 -9.65 -2.90 -11.35
CA THR A 95 -10.01 -1.47 -11.40
C THR A 95 -10.87 -1.04 -10.20
N GLY A 96 -11.84 -1.88 -9.79
CA GLY A 96 -12.73 -1.52 -8.67
C GLY A 96 -11.99 -1.36 -7.34
N GLU A 97 -10.95 -2.15 -7.12
CA GLU A 97 -10.11 -2.03 -5.93
C GLU A 97 -9.15 -0.84 -6.03
N ALA A 98 -8.55 -0.63 -7.20
CA ALA A 98 -7.65 0.50 -7.45
C ALA A 98 -8.33 1.88 -7.36
N MET A 99 -9.66 1.93 -7.43
CA MET A 99 -10.45 3.15 -7.22
C MET A 99 -10.69 3.51 -5.75
N GLN A 100 -10.51 2.57 -4.82
CA GLN A 100 -10.71 2.82 -3.37
C GLN A 100 -9.53 3.60 -2.76
#